data_AF-A0AA96MUP4-F1
#
_entry.id   AF-A0AA96MUP4-F1
#
_cell.length_a   1.000
_cell.length_b   1.000
_cell.length_c   1.000
_cell.angle_alpha   90.00
_cell.angle_beta   90.00
_cell.angle_gamma   90.00
#
_symmetry.space_group_name_H-M   'P 1'
#
loop_
_entity.id
_entity.type
_entity.pdbx_description
1 polymer ?
#
loop_
_entity_poly.entity_id
_entity_poly.type
_entity_poly.pdbx_seq_one_letter_code
_entity_poly.pdbx_strand_id
1 'polypeptide(L)'
;MAKKIEGIEAVIIKKILNKKSKAVIDVEGEVFVIQRLKEDTILSDIETDIELKDMLERADKDILNGRLYSSDELLEAIEKGDI
;
A
#
# COMPACT_ATOMS: atom_id res chain seq x y z
N MET A 1 9.87 -23.05 2.08
CA MET A 1 9.09 -23.78 3.11
C MET A 1 8.89 -22.85 4.29
N ALA A 2 7.64 -22.53 4.66
CA ALA A 2 7.36 -21.71 5.84
C ALA A 2 7.20 -22.62 7.06
N LYS A 3 7.99 -22.41 8.10
CA LYS A 3 7.86 -23.13 9.38
C LYS A 3 7.07 -22.26 10.33
N LYS A 4 6.03 -22.83 10.96
CA LYS A 4 5.23 -22.10 11.95
C LYS A 4 6.08 -21.87 13.20
N ILE A 5 6.12 -20.64 13.69
CA ILE A 5 6.80 -20.26 14.93
C ILE A 5 5.71 -20.03 15.98
N GLU A 6 5.83 -20.69 17.13
CA GLU A 6 4.90 -20.60 18.25
C GLU A 6 5.69 -20.32 19.53
N GLY A 7 5.02 -19.92 20.61
CA GLY A 7 5.67 -19.67 21.89
C GLY A 7 6.27 -18.27 22.03
N ILE A 8 7.29 -18.14 22.88
CA ILE A 8 7.89 -16.86 23.28
C ILE A 8 8.54 -16.16 22.08
N GLU A 9 9.13 -16.94 21.19
CA GLU A 9 9.77 -16.54 19.95
C GLU A 9 8.79 -15.78 19.05
N ALA A 10 7.57 -16.29 18.91
CA ALA A 10 6.52 -15.64 18.13
C ALA A 10 6.10 -14.29 18.74
N VAL A 11 6.04 -14.18 20.06
CA VAL A 11 5.70 -12.93 20.76
C VAL A 11 6.79 -11.87 20.55
N ILE A 12 8.05 -12.27 20.60
CA ILE A 12 9.19 -11.38 20.39
C ILE A 12 9.19 -10.84 18.96
N ILE A 13 9.07 -11.73 17.97
CA ILE A 13 9.01 -11.35 16.54
C ILE A 13 7.83 -10.42 16.28
N LYS A 14 6.65 -10.70 16.84
CA LYS A 14 5.45 -9.86 16.68
C LYS A 14 5.64 -8.47 17.30
N LYS A 15 6.28 -8.36 18.46
CA LYS A 15 6.61 -7.06 19.07
C LYS A 15 7.60 -6.24 18.24
N ILE A 16 8.60 -6.90 17.64
CA ILE A 16 9.59 -6.27 16.78
C ILE A 16 8.91 -5.72 15.51
N LEU A 17 8.11 -6.54 14.84
CA LEU A 17 7.41 -6.16 13.61
C LEU A 17 6.24 -5.18 13.81
N ASN A 18 5.65 -5.13 15.00
CA ASN A 18 4.63 -4.11 15.33
C ASN A 18 5.23 -2.69 15.40
N LYS A 19 6.53 -2.55 15.69
CA LYS A 19 7.20 -1.25 15.76
C LYS A 19 7.80 -0.81 14.43
N LYS A 20 8.18 -1.75 13.56
CA LYS A 20 8.85 -1.49 12.29
C LYS A 20 8.41 -2.51 11.23
N SER A 21 8.22 -2.06 9.99
CA SER A 21 7.89 -2.93 8.84
C SER A 21 9.00 -3.93 8.49
N LYS A 22 10.25 -3.63 8.90
CA LYS A 22 11.43 -4.48 8.74
C LYS A 22 12.28 -4.45 10.01
N ALA A 23 12.92 -5.57 10.33
CA ALA A 23 13.87 -5.67 11.42
C ALA A 23 15.03 -6.61 11.07
N VAL A 24 16.17 -6.35 11.69
CA VAL A 24 17.37 -7.20 11.60
C VAL A 24 17.46 -7.97 12.91
N ILE A 25 17.66 -9.29 12.81
CA ILE A 25 17.87 -10.17 13.95
C ILE A 25 19.19 -10.92 13.76
N ASP A 26 19.92 -11.10 14.85
CA ASP A 26 21.11 -11.96 14.91
C ASP A 26 20.68 -13.29 15.54
N VAL A 27 21.02 -14.39 14.87
CA VAL A 27 20.81 -15.75 15.37
C VAL A 27 22.15 -16.47 15.29
N GLU A 28 22.77 -16.69 16.45
CA GLU A 28 24.06 -17.39 16.56
C GLU A 28 25.19 -16.78 15.71
N GLY A 29 25.19 -15.46 15.54
CA GLY A 29 26.19 -14.73 14.75
C GLY A 29 25.85 -14.61 13.26
N GLU A 30 24.76 -15.24 12.81
CA GLU A 30 24.22 -15.07 11.47
C GLU A 30 23.11 -14.01 11.47
N VAL A 31 23.23 -13.04 10.57
CA VAL A 31 22.35 -11.88 10.53
C VAL A 31 21.22 -12.11 9.52
N PHE A 32 19.97 -12.06 9.99
CA PHE A 32 18.78 -12.22 9.17
C PHE A 32 17.93 -10.96 9.13
N VAL A 33 17.33 -10.70 7.97
CA VAL A 33 16.32 -9.65 7.80
C VAL A 33 14.94 -10.28 7.84
N ILE A 34 14.12 -9.85 8.78
CA ILE A 34 12.70 -10.19 8.85
C ILE A 34 11.88 -8.98 8.41
N GLN A 35 10.95 -9.21 7.49
CA GLN A 35 9.98 -8.21 7.07
C GLN A 35 8.61 -8.84 7.03
N ARG A 36 7.59 -8.05 7.39
CA ARG A 36 6.21 -8.47 7.14
C ARG A 36 6.03 -8.51 5.63
N LEU A 37 5.72 -9.69 5.10
CA LEU A 37 5.14 -9.78 3.77
C LEU A 37 3.79 -9.08 3.87
N LYS A 38 3.71 -7.85 3.37
CA LYS A 38 2.42 -7.25 3.13
C LYS A 38 1.74 -8.12 2.08
N GLU A 39 0.52 -8.55 2.34
CA GLU A 39 -0.40 -8.91 1.25
C GLU A 39 -0.80 -7.59 0.58
N ASP A 40 0.15 -7.02 -0.16
CA ASP A 40 -0.06 -5.86 -1.02
C ASP A 40 -0.48 -6.39 -2.41
N THR A 41 -1.41 -7.35 -2.46
CA THR A 41 -2.00 -7.83 -3.72
C THR A 41 -2.57 -6.66 -4.51
N ILE A 42 -3.15 -5.66 -3.82
CA ILE A 42 -3.67 -4.44 -4.44
C ILE A 42 -2.55 -3.59 -5.09
N LEU A 43 -1.40 -3.44 -4.44
CA LEU A 43 -0.26 -2.69 -4.98
C LEU A 43 0.42 -3.45 -6.12
N SER A 44 0.52 -4.77 -6.02
CA SER A 44 0.97 -5.64 -7.11
C SER A 44 0.08 -5.49 -8.34
N ASP A 45 -1.25 -5.51 -8.17
CA ASP A 45 -2.21 -5.38 -9.26
C ASP A 45 -2.13 -3.99 -9.92
N ILE A 46 -1.98 -2.93 -9.12
CA ILE A 46 -1.75 -1.55 -9.60
C ILE A 46 -0.41 -1.39 -10.34
N GLU A 47 0.66 -2.05 -9.88
CA GLU A 47 1.96 -2.00 -10.55
C GLU A 47 1.98 -2.79 -11.87
N THR A 48 1.16 -3.84 -11.99
CA THR A 48 1.05 -4.65 -13.21
C THR A 48 0.08 -4.09 -14.25
N ASP A 49 -0.86 -3.24 -13.86
CA ASP A 49 -1.83 -2.59 -14.76
C ASP A 49 -1.44 -1.14 -15.03
N ILE A 50 -0.86 -0.92 -16.22
CA ILE A 50 -0.39 0.39 -16.69
C ILE A 50 -1.56 1.38 -16.81
N GLU A 51 -2.76 0.94 -17.20
CA GLU A 51 -3.92 1.84 -17.32
C GLU A 51 -4.39 2.31 -15.95
N LEU A 52 -4.45 1.40 -14.98
CA LEU A 52 -4.83 1.74 -13.61
C LEU A 52 -3.82 2.70 -12.97
N LYS A 53 -2.52 2.48 -13.20
CA LYS A 53 -1.47 3.38 -12.74
C LYS A 53 -1.60 4.78 -13.35
N ASP A 54 -1.83 4.87 -14.65
CA ASP A 54 -2.01 6.15 -15.36
C ASP A 54 -3.25 6.90 -14.86
N MET A 55 -4.34 6.18 -14.57
CA MET A 55 -5.56 6.76 -14.00
C MET A 55 -5.30 7.35 -12.61
N LEU A 56 -4.57 6.63 -11.76
CA LEU A 56 -4.23 7.08 -10.41
C LEU A 56 -3.30 8.31 -10.45
N GLU A 57 -2.28 8.31 -11.31
CA GLU A 57 -1.38 9.46 -11.46
C GLU A 57 -2.11 10.73 -11.95
N ARG A 58 -3.13 10.57 -12.81
CA ARG A 58 -3.98 11.68 -13.24
C ARG A 58 -4.85 12.19 -12.10
N ALA A 59 -5.49 11.28 -11.37
CA ALA A 59 -6.32 11.64 -10.22
C ALA A 59 -5.53 12.38 -9.14
N ASP A 60 -4.31 11.92 -8.82
CA ASP A 60 -3.42 12.59 -7.88
C ASP A 60 -3.05 14.01 -8.33
N LYS A 61 -2.75 14.19 -9.63
CA LYS A 61 -2.49 15.51 -10.20
C LYS A 61 -3.71 16.41 -10.13
N ASP A 62 -4.91 15.88 -10.37
CA ASP A 62 -6.14 16.67 -10.31
C ASP A 62 -6.46 17.11 -8.87
N ILE A 63 -6.25 16.23 -7.88
CA ILE A 63 -6.34 16.57 -6.45
C ILE A 63 -5.35 17.69 -6.09
N LEU A 64 -4.08 17.56 -6.49
CA LEU A 64 -3.05 18.55 -6.18
C LEU A 64 -3.31 19.91 -6.83
N ASN A 65 -3.89 19.92 -8.03
CA ASN A 65 -4.23 21.14 -8.76
C ASN A 65 -5.59 21.72 -8.36
N GLY A 66 -6.30 21.11 -7.39
CA GLY A 66 -7.63 21.53 -6.97
C GLY A 66 -8.71 21.35 -8.03
N ARG A 67 -8.48 20.52 -9.06
CA ARG A 67 -9.46 20.14 -10.08
C ARG A 67 -10.38 19.07 -9.54
N LEU A 68 -11.16 19.44 -8.55
CA LEU A 68 -12.12 18.59 -7.87
C LEU A 68 -13.52 19.12 -8.15
N TYR A 69 -14.44 18.21 -8.40
CA TYR A 69 -15.85 18.52 -8.60
C TYR A 69 -16.64 17.84 -7.48
N SER A 70 -17.50 18.60 -6.83
CA SER A 70 -18.58 18.05 -6.04
C SER A 70 -19.60 17.37 -6.97
N SER A 71 -20.42 16.49 -6.41
CA SER A 71 -21.45 15.78 -7.19
C SER A 71 -22.42 16.74 -7.88
N ASP A 72 -22.76 17.86 -7.22
CA ASP A 72 -23.69 18.86 -7.76
C ASP A 72 -23.06 19.63 -8.93
N GLU A 73 -21.79 20.03 -8.81
CA GLU A 73 -21.04 20.69 -9.90
C GLU A 73 -20.89 19.78 -11.12
N LEU A 74 -20.71 18.48 -10.90
CA LEU A 74 -20.59 17.48 -11.96
C LEU A 74 -21.92 17.29 -12.70
N LEU A 75 -23.04 17.25 -11.95
CA LEU A 75 -24.38 17.17 -12.53
C LEU A 75 -24.69 18.41 -13.39
N GLU A 76 -24.38 19.61 -12.88
CA GLU A 76 -24.57 20.85 -13.66
C GLU A 76 -23.71 20.90 -14.93
N ALA A 77 -22.46 20.43 -14.87
CA ALA A 77 -21.57 20.42 -16.02
C ALA A 77 -22.06 19.46 -17.12
N ILE A 78 -22.61 18.30 -16.73
CA ILE A 78 -23.25 17.34 -17.65
C ILE A 78 -24.50 17.95 -18.28
N GLU A 79 -25.35 18.62 -17.51
CA GLU A 79 -26.56 19.26 -18.03
C GLU A 79 -26.26 20.40 -19.00
N LYS A 80 -25.16 21.12 -18.80
CA LYS A 80 -24.70 22.22 -19.68
C LYS A 80 -23.90 21.73 -20.90
N GLY A 81 -23.48 20.46 -20.92
CA GLY A 81 -22.67 19.88 -22.01
C GLY A 81 -21.21 20.32 -21.98
N ASP A 82 -20.71 20.73 -20.82
CA ASP A 82 -19.33 21.21 -20.63
C ASP A 82 -18.33 20.04 -20.49
N ILE A 83 -18.82 18.80 -20.32
CA ILE A 83 -18.05 17.56 -20.18
C ILE A 83 -18.74 16.43 -20.98
#